data_AF-A0A5Q4T6D8-F1
#
_entry.id   AF-A0A5Q4T6D8-F1
#
_cell.length_a   1.000
_cell.length_b   1.000
_cell.length_c   1.000
_cell.angle_alpha   90.00
_cell.angle_beta   90.00
_cell.angle_gamma   90.00
#
_symmetry.space_group_name_H-M   'P 1'
#
loop_
_entity.id
_entity.type
_entity.pdbx_description
1 polymer ?
#
loop_
_entity_poly.entity_id
_entity_poly.type
_entity_poly.pdbx_seq_one_letter_code
_entity_poly.pdbx_strand_id
1 'polypeptide(L)'
;MLGDFRRTAVLVPFDEHDSLWTADFGGVRWICAFSDEAALADFARARGEAGRVRTYRTVLGARLLDVMVPMLPGPAGVALDAGADGGMLFPPVAGIVPDAVAVDLGGSR
;
A
#
# COMPACT_ATOMS: atom_id res chain seq x y z
N MET A 1 -5.31 15.05 -0.89
CA MET A 1 -4.49 13.84 -1.14
C MET A 1 -4.61 12.80 -0.02
N LEU A 2 -3.98 12.96 1.16
CA LEU A 2 -4.12 11.98 2.25
C LEU A 2 -5.55 11.85 2.78
N GLY A 3 -6.24 12.97 3.00
CA GLY A 3 -7.64 12.95 3.45
C GLY A 3 -8.57 12.28 2.43
N ASP A 4 -8.33 12.48 1.13
CA ASP A 4 -9.10 11.84 0.07
C ASP A 4 -8.83 10.33 0.05
N PHE A 5 -7.56 9.93 0.03
CA PHE A 5 -7.17 8.53 0.11
C PHE A 5 -7.79 7.82 1.33
N ARG A 6 -7.77 8.44 2.50
CA ARG A 6 -8.37 7.89 3.72
C ARG A 6 -9.87 7.59 3.58
N ARG A 7 -10.59 8.30 2.71
CA ARG A 7 -12.02 8.11 2.43
C ARG A 7 -12.31 7.26 1.20
N THR A 8 -11.29 6.93 0.41
CA THR A 8 -11.43 6.15 -0.82
C THR A 8 -11.30 4.66 -0.53
N ALA A 9 -12.19 3.88 -1.13
CA ALA A 9 -12.08 2.44 -1.18
C ALA A 9 -11.10 2.05 -2.29
N VAL A 10 -10.07 1.25 -1.95
CA VAL A 10 -9.01 0.82 -2.86
C VAL A 10 -8.94 -0.70 -2.91
N LEU A 11 -8.43 -1.23 -4.01
CA LEU A 11 -8.24 -2.66 -4.24
C LEU A 11 -6.90 -3.10 -3.67
N VAL A 12 -6.89 -4.14 -2.84
CA VAL A 12 -5.68 -4.71 -2.23
C VAL A 12 -5.58 -6.16 -2.67
N PRO A 13 -4.62 -6.51 -3.55
CA PRO A 13 -4.46 -7.88 -4.00
C PRO A 13 -3.86 -8.76 -2.90
N PHE A 14 -4.18 -10.05 -2.96
CA PHE A 14 -3.49 -11.07 -2.18
C PHE A 14 -2.25 -11.61 -2.92
N ASP A 15 -1.29 -12.12 -2.16
CA ASP A 15 -0.11 -12.83 -2.67
C ASP A 15 -0.39 -14.33 -2.91
N GLU A 16 0.66 -15.17 -2.99
CA GLU A 16 0.53 -16.62 -3.18
C GLU A 16 0.04 -17.38 -1.94
N HIS A 17 0.06 -16.73 -0.78
CA HIS A 17 -0.23 -17.31 0.52
C HIS A 17 -1.52 -16.73 1.12
N ASP A 18 -2.40 -16.16 0.28
CA ASP A 18 -3.62 -15.45 0.68
C ASP A 18 -3.36 -14.31 1.69
N SER A 19 -2.13 -13.80 1.73
CA SER A 19 -1.72 -12.66 2.54
C SER A 19 -1.76 -11.38 1.71
N LEU A 20 -1.79 -10.21 2.36
CA LEU A 20 -1.74 -8.95 1.63
C LEU A 20 -0.48 -8.88 0.79
N TRP A 21 -0.62 -8.45 -0.46
CA TRP A 21 0.54 -8.22 -1.28
C TRP A 21 1.36 -7.06 -0.72
N THR A 22 2.65 -7.32 -0.46
CA THR A 22 3.59 -6.30 -0.02
C THR A 22 4.89 -6.31 -0.82
N ALA A 23 5.52 -5.14 -0.99
CA ALA A 23 6.88 -5.00 -1.49
C ALA A 23 7.79 -4.35 -0.46
N ASP A 24 9.04 -4.81 -0.37
CA ASP A 24 10.07 -4.14 0.42
C ASP A 24 10.85 -3.17 -0.48
N PHE A 25 10.85 -1.88 -0.15
CA PHE A 25 11.58 -0.84 -0.87
C PHE A 25 11.99 0.30 0.07
N GLY A 26 13.27 0.71 0.00
CA GLY A 26 13.81 1.79 0.83
C GLY A 26 13.79 1.49 2.33
N GLY A 27 13.87 0.21 2.73
CA GLY A 27 13.77 -0.20 4.14
C GLY A 27 12.36 -0.17 4.72
N VAL A 28 11.35 0.06 3.88
CA VAL A 28 9.93 0.08 4.26
C VAL A 28 9.19 -1.04 3.54
N ARG A 29 8.28 -1.69 4.25
CA ARG A 29 7.32 -2.63 3.67
C ARG A 29 6.08 -1.90 3.19
N TRP A 30 5.74 -2.04 1.92
CA TRP A 30 4.63 -1.34 1.28
C TRP A 30 3.48 -2.29 1.02
N ILE A 31 2.33 -2.07 1.64
CA ILE A 31 1.08 -2.67 1.17
C ILE A 31 0.75 -2.04 -0.17
N CYS A 32 0.66 -2.83 -1.24
CA CYS A 32 0.18 -2.29 -2.52
C CYS A 32 -1.33 -2.23 -2.53
N ALA A 33 -1.83 -1.05 -2.90
CA ALA A 33 -3.24 -0.79 -3.12
C ALA A 33 -3.41 -0.15 -4.50
N PHE A 34 -4.59 -0.30 -5.08
CA PHE A 34 -4.90 0.18 -6.41
C PHE A 34 -6.22 0.94 -6.41
N SER A 35 -6.27 2.05 -7.13
CA SER A 35 -7.45 2.89 -7.23
C SER A 35 -8.58 2.20 -8.00
N ASP A 36 -8.23 1.40 -9.00
CA ASP A 36 -9.16 0.63 -9.82
C ASP A 36 -8.54 -0.67 -10.37
N GLU A 37 -9.37 -1.46 -11.07
CA GLU A 37 -8.95 -2.73 -11.67
C GLU A 37 -7.95 -2.56 -12.81
N ALA A 38 -7.95 -1.42 -13.51
CA ALA A 38 -7.02 -1.17 -14.61
C ALA A 38 -5.60 -0.98 -14.07
N ALA A 39 -5.44 -0.17 -13.03
CA ALA A 39 -4.17 0.01 -12.33
C ALA A 39 -3.64 -1.32 -11.76
N LEU A 40 -4.52 -2.13 -11.15
CA LEU A 40 -4.15 -3.47 -10.67
C LEU A 40 -3.73 -4.40 -11.81
N ALA A 41 -4.45 -4.41 -12.93
CA ALA A 41 -4.15 -5.25 -14.08
C ALA A 41 -2.83 -4.86 -14.76
N ASP A 42 -2.55 -3.56 -14.86
CA ASP A 42 -1.30 -3.03 -15.40
C ASP A 42 -0.12 -3.45 -14.53
N PHE A 43 -0.26 -3.34 -13.21
CA PHE A 43 0.73 -3.85 -12.25
C PHE A 43 0.97 -5.35 -12.41
N ALA A 44 -0.10 -6.15 -12.46
CA ALA A 44 0.01 -7.60 -12.64
C ALA A 44 0.70 -7.98 -13.96
N ARG A 45 0.41 -7.24 -15.05
CA ARG A 45 1.09 -7.42 -16.35
C ARG A 45 2.57 -7.10 -16.26
N ALA A 46 2.94 -5.99 -15.65
CA ALA A 46 4.34 -5.58 -15.49
C ALA A 46 5.17 -6.64 -14.75
N ARG A 47 4.56 -7.41 -13.84
CA ARG A 47 5.22 -8.50 -13.10
C ARG A 47 5.19 -9.87 -13.80
N GLY A 48 4.61 -9.98 -14.99
CA GLY A 48 4.42 -11.26 -15.68
C GLY A 48 3.37 -12.17 -15.03
N GLU A 49 2.50 -11.62 -14.17
CA GLU A 49 1.39 -12.33 -13.52
C GLU A 49 0.06 -12.16 -14.28
N ALA A 50 0.12 -11.66 -15.52
CA ALA A 50 -1.02 -11.46 -16.40
C ALA A 50 -1.78 -12.79 -16.63
N GLY A 51 -3.01 -12.89 -16.15
CA GLY A 51 -3.88 -14.04 -16.37
C GLY A 51 -4.18 -14.90 -15.14
N ARG A 52 -3.53 -14.65 -14.00
CA ARG A 52 -4.03 -15.08 -12.69
C ARG A 52 -4.70 -13.87 -12.05
N VAL A 53 -6.02 -13.71 -12.21
CA VAL A 53 -6.76 -12.76 -11.37
C VAL A 53 -6.60 -13.26 -9.93
N ARG A 54 -5.60 -12.73 -9.23
CA ARG A 54 -5.49 -12.94 -7.79
C ARG A 54 -6.66 -12.21 -7.16
N THR A 55 -7.35 -12.89 -6.26
CA THR A 55 -8.40 -12.28 -5.45
C THR A 55 -7.87 -10.99 -4.84
N TYR A 56 -8.70 -9.95 -4.86
CA TYR A 56 -8.42 -8.69 -4.19
C TYR A 56 -9.54 -8.41 -3.20
N ARG A 57 -9.27 -7.52 -2.25
CA ARG A 57 -10.30 -6.95 -1.38
C ARG A 57 -10.40 -5.46 -1.58
N THR A 58 -11.63 -4.97 -1.52
CA THR A 58 -11.91 -3.54 -1.42
C THR A 58 -11.78 -3.10 0.04
N VAL A 59 -10.87 -2.18 0.32
CA VAL A 59 -10.55 -1.71 1.67
C VAL A 59 -10.50 -0.20 1.69
N LEU A 60 -11.05 0.43 2.74
CA LEU A 60 -10.93 1.88 2.93
C LEU A 60 -9.47 2.26 3.19
N GLY A 61 -8.95 3.34 2.57
CA GLY A 61 -7.57 3.79 2.77
C GLY A 61 -7.22 4.05 4.24
N ALA A 62 -8.16 4.57 5.04
CA ALA A 62 -7.95 4.74 6.48
C ALA A 62 -7.71 3.40 7.20
N ARG A 63 -8.41 2.33 6.81
CA ARG A 63 -8.21 1.00 7.41
C ARG A 63 -6.82 0.44 7.08
N LEU A 64 -6.29 0.74 5.89
CA LEU A 64 -4.92 0.35 5.55
C LEU A 64 -3.91 1.04 6.46
N LEU A 65 -4.02 2.36 6.60
CA LEU A 65 -3.07 3.17 7.37
C LEU A 65 -3.17 2.94 8.88
N ASP A 66 -4.39 2.85 9.40
CA ASP A 66 -4.62 2.90 10.85
C ASP A 66 -4.72 1.51 11.50
N VAL A 67 -4.97 0.47 10.71
CA VAL A 67 -5.18 -0.89 11.23
C VAL A 67 -4.20 -1.89 10.64
N MET A 68 -4.06 -1.93 9.31
CA MET A 68 -3.30 -3.00 8.66
C MET A 68 -1.79 -2.72 8.67
N VAL A 69 -1.36 -1.47 8.50
CA VAL A 69 0.04 -1.07 8.65
C VAL A 69 0.58 -1.42 10.05
N PRO A 70 -0.10 -1.08 11.17
CA PRO A 70 0.37 -1.45 12.51
C PRO A 70 0.51 -2.96 12.77
N MET A 71 -0.10 -3.81 11.95
CA MET A 71 0.01 -5.27 12.09
C MET A 71 1.25 -5.84 11.39
N LEU A 72 1.91 -5.08 10.53
CA LEU A 72 3.11 -5.53 9.83
C LEU A 72 4.34 -5.41 10.73
N PRO A 73 5.30 -6.36 10.63
CA PRO A 73 6.56 -6.24 11.37
C PRO A 73 7.44 -5.16 10.74
N GLY A 74 7.92 -4.21 11.56
CA GLY A 74 8.83 -3.14 11.14
C GLY A 74 8.13 -1.97 10.44
N PRO A 75 8.91 -1.03 9.86
CA PRO A 75 8.36 0.16 9.20
C PRO A 75 7.51 -0.23 7.98
N ALA A 76 6.26 0.21 7.95
CA ALA A 76 5.33 -0.14 6.88
C ALA A 76 4.47 1.03 6.40
N GLY A 77 4.27 1.12 5.08
CA GLY A 77 3.45 2.15 4.45
C GLY A 77 2.47 1.57 3.42
N VAL A 78 1.79 2.45 2.70
CA VAL A 78 0.92 2.07 1.58
C VAL A 78 1.43 2.69 0.30
N ALA A 79 1.54 1.88 -0.76
CA ALA A 79 1.81 2.32 -2.12
C ALA A 79 0.53 2.21 -2.93
N LEU A 80 -0.05 3.34 -3.32
CA LEU A 80 -1.21 3.41 -4.21
C LEU A 80 -0.74 3.44 -5.66
N ASP A 81 -1.30 2.58 -6.50
CA ASP A 81 -1.01 2.47 -7.93
C ASP A 81 0.50 2.30 -8.19
N ALA A 82 1.10 1.34 -7.48
CA ALA A 82 2.53 1.07 -7.55
C ALA A 82 2.97 0.79 -8.99
N GLY A 83 4.02 1.49 -9.45
CA GLY A 83 4.55 1.35 -10.80
C GLY A 83 3.82 2.16 -11.88
N ALA A 84 2.74 2.88 -11.55
CA ALA A 84 2.12 3.84 -12.44
C ALA A 84 2.82 5.21 -12.38
N ASP A 85 2.81 5.96 -13.49
CA ASP A 85 3.38 7.33 -13.57
C ASP A 85 2.76 8.31 -12.56
N GLY A 86 1.55 8.03 -12.07
CA GLY A 86 0.83 8.81 -11.05
C GLY A 86 0.76 8.13 -9.67
N GLY A 87 1.55 7.07 -9.42
CA GLY A 87 1.53 6.33 -8.17
C GLY A 87 1.88 7.20 -6.96
N MET A 88 1.31 6.86 -5.80
CA MET A 88 1.49 7.62 -4.57
C MET A 88 1.99 6.75 -3.43
N LEU A 89 2.86 7.31 -2.58
CA LEU A 89 3.34 6.67 -1.37
C LEU A 89 2.77 7.38 -0.13
N PHE A 90 2.29 6.57 0.81
CA PHE A 90 1.89 6.97 2.15
C PHE A 90 2.89 6.35 3.15
N PRO A 91 4.01 7.03 3.45
CA PRO A 91 5.09 6.47 4.26
C PRO A 91 4.72 6.31 5.75
N PRO A 92 5.46 5.48 6.50
CA PRO A 92 5.30 5.27 7.95
C PRO A 92 5.73 6.49 8.78
N VAL A 93 5.18 7.68 8.55
CA VAL A 93 5.52 8.90 9.32
C VAL A 93 4.33 9.40 10.12
N ALA A 94 4.63 10.19 11.17
CA ALA A 94 3.62 10.81 12.01
C ALA A 94 2.63 11.64 11.17
N GLY A 95 1.35 11.53 11.48
CA GLY A 95 0.26 12.15 10.72
C GLY A 95 -0.21 11.38 9.48
N ILE A 96 0.54 10.36 9.02
CA ILE A 96 0.09 9.42 7.99
C ILE A 96 -0.37 8.11 8.61
N VAL A 97 0.42 7.54 9.51
CA VAL A 97 0.13 6.31 10.27
C VAL A 97 0.01 6.63 11.76
N PRO A 98 -0.54 5.73 12.59
CA PRO A 98 -0.56 5.93 14.05
C PRO A 98 0.84 6.16 14.62
N ASP A 99 0.95 7.07 15.59
CA ASP A 99 2.24 7.46 16.18
C ASP A 99 3.05 6.28 16.74
N ALA A 100 2.38 5.25 17.24
CA ALA A 100 3.03 4.05 17.79
C ALA A 100 3.87 3.26 16.77
N VAL A 101 3.62 3.43 15.47
CA VAL A 101 4.34 2.74 14.38
C VAL A 101 4.98 3.72 13.40
N ALA A 102 4.88 5.02 13.66
CA ALA A 102 5.56 6.04 12.89
C ALA A 102 7.07 5.96 13.13
N VAL A 103 7.85 6.09 12.05
CA VAL A 103 9.29 6.24 12.10
C VAL A 103 9.66 7.67 11.79
N ASP A 104 10.70 8.15 12.46
CA ASP A 104 11.35 9.38 12.07
C ASP A 104 12.26 9.07 10.87
N LEU A 105 11.83 9.47 9.67
CA LEU A 105 12.65 9.35 8.47
C LEU A 105 13.77 10.39 8.42
N GLY A 106 13.96 11.19 9.47
CA GLY A 106 15.08 12.11 9.61
C GLY A 106 15.05 13.20 8.55
N GLY A 107 14.39 14.31 8.84
CA GLY A 107 14.86 15.57 8.29
C GLY A 107 16.27 15.79 8.83
N SER A 108 17.29 15.81 7.96
CA SER A 108 18.67 16.13 8.32
C SER A 108 18.71 17.25 9.36
N ARG A 109 19.44 17.02 10.43
CA ARG A 109 19.90 18.10 11.31
C ARG A 109 21.40 18.24 11.17
#